data_AF-A0A1V6S6U3-F1
#
_entry.id   AF-A0A1V6S6U3-F1
#
_cell.length_a   1.000
_cell.length_b   1.000
_cell.length_c   1.000
_cell.angle_alpha   90.00
_cell.angle_beta   90.00
_cell.angle_gamma   90.00
#
_symmetry.space_group_name_H-M   'P 1'
#
loop_
_entity.id
_entity.type
_entity.pdbx_description
1 polymer ?
#
loop_
_entity_poly.entity_id
_entity_poly.type
_entity_poly.pdbx_seq_one_letter_code
_entity_poly.pdbx_strand_id
1 'polypeptide(L)'
;MSLSSTLKYSERQAAGQLLQQRIESPASDPSPQKCPILPSSLTFKDLRKAKQLEIDMDLSPYIPIQIEADFAGLEIMGPTGGAWEKVAIDETDASPDPRYSDIHTWEGQVAPGVLIIEEIKRTKGFRMSEVSQAIYEEFFPINTLQYVYLIDVCNTDTRSFVQDEIYTGSNGLAWPDDAIRDWMPGTPEFEALLGTALGHNMAFLILGAFKRGTRRISRIRTFSSFEVLQMQFAIEDIEQTEQTEQTEETEETEAPIQTPAAPSIASTSTAYTGPETRAAVRRRLNLEAQKRKKDDDEDEDEDTGPKKIQKK
;
A
#
# COMPACT_ATOMS: atom_id res chain seq x y z
N MET A 1 1.36 42.55 -2.57
CA MET A 1 0.76 41.53 -3.45
C MET A 1 1.10 40.18 -2.82
N SER A 2 0.12 39.50 -2.23
CA SER A 2 0.33 38.18 -1.62
C SER A 2 0.27 37.14 -2.73
N LEU A 3 1.41 36.52 -3.05
CA LEU A 3 1.46 35.37 -3.95
C LEU A 3 0.85 34.19 -3.17
N SER A 4 -0.42 33.89 -3.43
CA SER A 4 -0.99 32.59 -3.04
C SER A 4 -0.20 31.55 -3.82
N SER A 5 0.70 30.82 -3.16
CA SER A 5 1.46 29.75 -3.79
C SER A 5 0.49 28.71 -4.33
N THR A 6 0.37 28.62 -5.65
CA THR A 6 -0.42 27.56 -6.30
C THR A 6 0.27 26.23 -6.00
N LEU A 7 -0.42 25.35 -5.25
CA LEU A 7 0.07 24.00 -4.98
C LEU A 7 0.28 23.24 -6.30
N LYS A 8 1.39 22.50 -6.43
CA LYS A 8 1.76 21.79 -7.67
C LYS A 8 0.66 20.85 -8.14
N TYR A 9 0.03 20.14 -7.21
CA TYR A 9 -1.06 19.19 -7.48
C TYR A 9 -2.40 19.68 -6.91
N SER A 10 -2.58 21.00 -6.78
CA SER A 10 -3.85 21.66 -6.46
C SER A 10 -4.60 21.03 -5.27
N GLU A 11 -5.87 20.65 -5.45
CA GLU A 11 -6.75 20.12 -4.41
C GLU A 11 -6.24 18.80 -3.82
N ARG A 12 -5.59 17.97 -4.63
CA ARG A 12 -5.08 16.67 -4.19
C ARG A 12 -3.96 16.85 -3.15
N GLN A 13 -3.05 17.79 -3.42
CA GLN A 13 -2.00 18.16 -2.47
C GLN A 13 -2.59 18.74 -1.17
N ALA A 14 -3.56 19.66 -1.28
CA ALA A 14 -4.22 20.25 -0.12
C ALA A 14 -4.95 19.19 0.73
N ALA A 15 -5.61 18.22 0.09
CA ALA A 15 -6.30 17.14 0.77
C ALA A 15 -5.33 16.26 1.58
N GLY A 16 -4.20 15.87 1.00
CA GLY A 16 -3.20 15.08 1.72
C GLY A 16 -2.51 15.84 2.84
N GLN A 17 -2.18 17.13 2.65
CA GLN A 17 -1.69 17.99 3.73
C GLN A 17 -2.63 17.96 4.94
N LEU A 18 -3.93 18.14 4.68
CA LEU A 18 -4.95 18.13 5.73
C LEU A 18 -5.07 16.76 6.41
N LEU A 19 -4.91 15.66 5.66
CA LEU A 19 -4.93 14.30 6.23
C LEU A 19 -3.71 14.05 7.13
N GLN A 20 -2.50 14.36 6.66
CA GLN A 20 -1.29 14.22 7.45
C GLN A 20 -1.36 15.07 8.73
N GLN A 21 -1.81 16.32 8.61
CA GLN A 21 -2.01 17.19 9.76
C GLN A 21 -2.99 16.58 10.77
N ARG A 22 -4.10 15.98 10.32
CA ARG A 22 -5.06 15.33 11.21
C ARG A 22 -4.49 14.10 11.93
N ILE A 23 -3.61 13.36 11.25
CA ILE A 23 -2.91 12.19 11.82
C ILE A 23 -1.99 12.65 12.94
N GLU A 24 -1.21 13.71 12.70
CA GLU A 24 -0.18 14.21 13.61
C GLU A 24 -0.73 15.11 14.73
N SER A 25 -1.86 15.78 14.53
CA SER A 25 -2.49 16.62 15.56
C SER A 25 -3.08 15.76 16.69
N PRO A 26 -2.66 15.96 17.96
CA PRO A 26 -3.23 15.27 19.10
C PRO A 26 -4.75 15.47 19.21
N ALA A 27 -5.45 14.51 19.81
CA ALA A 27 -6.90 14.62 19.97
C ALA A 27 -7.36 15.80 20.84
N SER A 28 -6.47 16.29 21.71
CA SER A 28 -6.63 17.44 22.58
C SER A 28 -6.33 18.80 21.92
N ASP A 29 -5.89 18.80 20.66
CA ASP A 29 -5.60 20.02 19.91
C ASP A 29 -6.86 20.92 19.83
N PRO A 30 -6.83 22.17 20.34
CA PRO A 30 -7.95 23.10 20.36
C PRO A 30 -8.25 23.71 18.98
N SER A 31 -7.51 23.33 17.94
CA SER A 31 -7.75 23.68 16.54
C SER A 31 -9.24 23.59 16.17
N PRO A 32 -9.79 24.60 15.46
CA PRO A 32 -11.22 24.68 15.14
C PRO A 32 -11.71 23.57 14.19
N GLN A 33 -10.80 22.77 13.62
CA GLN A 33 -11.16 21.70 12.69
C GLN A 33 -11.12 20.34 13.38
N LYS A 34 -12.20 20.04 14.11
CA LYS A 34 -12.41 18.71 14.70
C LYS A 34 -12.31 17.65 13.60
N CYS A 35 -11.43 16.66 13.79
CA CYS A 35 -11.29 15.56 12.85
C CYS A 35 -12.62 14.79 12.74
N PRO A 36 -13.20 14.64 11.54
CA PRO A 36 -14.48 13.96 11.36
C PRO A 36 -14.37 12.43 11.40
N ILE A 37 -13.14 11.90 11.38
CA ILE A 37 -12.86 10.48 11.36
C ILE A 37 -12.74 10.01 12.81
N LEU A 38 -13.59 9.06 13.16
CA LEU A 38 -13.63 8.45 14.49
C LEU A 38 -12.81 7.14 14.48
N PRO A 39 -12.27 6.73 15.65
CA PRO A 39 -11.69 5.41 15.80
C PRO A 39 -12.65 4.32 15.33
N SER A 40 -12.13 3.31 14.64
CA SER A 40 -12.93 2.16 14.20
C SER A 40 -13.34 1.33 15.41
N SER A 41 -14.59 0.87 15.42
CA SER A 41 -15.08 -0.15 16.36
C SER A 41 -15.37 -1.49 15.67
N LEU A 42 -15.07 -1.61 14.38
CA LEU A 42 -15.31 -2.82 13.59
C LEU A 42 -14.31 -3.89 14.01
N THR A 43 -14.80 -5.08 14.36
CA THR A 43 -13.93 -6.23 14.68
C THR A 43 -14.05 -7.32 13.62
N PHE A 44 -13.06 -8.21 13.54
CA PHE A 44 -13.13 -9.36 12.63
C PHE A 44 -14.32 -10.28 12.94
N LYS A 45 -14.71 -10.37 14.21
CA LYS A 45 -15.93 -11.07 14.64
C LYS A 45 -17.20 -10.46 14.04
N ASP A 46 -17.24 -9.14 13.84
CA ASP A 46 -18.39 -8.48 13.21
C ASP A 46 -18.42 -8.73 11.71
N LEU A 47 -17.26 -8.80 11.05
CA LEU A 47 -17.14 -9.26 9.66
C LEU A 47 -17.66 -10.69 9.50
N ARG A 48 -17.23 -11.63 10.36
CA ARG A 48 -17.72 -13.03 10.33
C ARG A 48 -19.24 -13.17 10.59
N LYS A 49 -19.88 -12.20 11.24
CA LYS A 49 -21.34 -12.20 11.46
C LYS A 49 -22.12 -11.59 10.30
N ALA A 50 -21.46 -10.84 9.43
CA ALA A 50 -22.10 -10.19 8.30
C ALA A 50 -22.51 -11.26 7.28
N LYS A 51 -23.81 -11.53 7.18
CA LYS A 51 -24.36 -12.60 6.32
C LYS A 51 -24.06 -12.41 4.83
N GLN A 52 -23.80 -11.17 4.42
CA GLN A 52 -23.47 -10.80 3.06
C GLN A 52 -21.99 -11.00 2.71
N LEU A 53 -21.16 -11.42 3.67
CA LEU A 53 -19.74 -11.64 3.47
C LEU A 53 -19.40 -13.13 3.56
N GLU A 54 -18.57 -13.58 2.64
CA GLU A 54 -17.85 -14.86 2.71
C GLU A 54 -16.38 -14.55 3.00
N ILE A 55 -15.79 -15.24 3.97
CA ILE A 55 -14.41 -15.00 4.42
C ILE A 55 -13.65 -16.31 4.31
N ASP A 56 -12.61 -16.32 3.48
CA ASP A 56 -11.68 -17.44 3.34
C ASP A 56 -10.35 -17.10 4.02
N MET A 57 -9.87 -18.06 4.83
CA MET A 57 -8.61 -18.00 5.56
C MET A 57 -7.75 -19.26 5.32
N ASP A 58 -8.28 -20.27 4.65
CA ASP A 58 -7.55 -21.53 4.38
C ASP A 58 -6.67 -21.40 3.12
N LEU A 59 -6.11 -20.20 2.93
CA LEU A 59 -5.31 -19.81 1.79
C LEU A 59 -3.83 -19.96 2.15
N SER A 60 -3.05 -20.59 1.27
CA SER A 60 -1.60 -20.68 1.47
C SER A 60 -0.96 -19.28 1.31
N PRO A 61 -0.35 -18.72 2.37
CA PRO A 61 0.32 -17.44 2.26
C PRO A 61 1.57 -17.55 1.37
N TYR A 62 1.89 -16.48 0.66
CA TYR A 62 3.09 -16.36 -0.16
C TYR A 62 3.56 -14.91 -0.12
N ILE A 63 4.86 -14.63 -0.15
CA ILE A 63 5.24 -13.24 -0.49
C ILE A 63 4.90 -13.03 -1.95
N PRO A 64 4.10 -12.01 -2.26
CA PRO A 64 3.97 -11.53 -3.62
C PRO A 64 5.35 -11.27 -4.21
N ILE A 65 5.67 -11.91 -5.32
CA ILE A 65 6.97 -11.81 -5.99
C ILE A 65 7.39 -10.34 -6.23
N GLN A 66 6.41 -9.42 -6.31
CA GLN A 66 6.57 -7.99 -6.44
C GLN A 66 7.37 -7.33 -5.30
N ILE A 67 7.35 -7.91 -4.09
CA ILE A 67 7.95 -7.32 -2.89
C ILE A 67 8.96 -8.24 -2.19
N GLU A 68 9.20 -9.44 -2.75
CA GLU A 68 10.14 -10.42 -2.20
C GLU A 68 11.56 -9.84 -2.03
N ALA A 69 12.02 -9.05 -3.01
CA ALA A 69 13.33 -8.39 -2.95
C ALA A 69 13.39 -7.28 -1.88
N ASP A 70 12.30 -6.52 -1.70
CA ASP A 70 12.21 -5.46 -0.69
C ASP A 70 12.23 -6.03 0.73
N PHE A 71 11.61 -7.20 0.94
CA PHE A 71 11.57 -7.87 2.24
C PHE A 71 12.96 -8.34 2.67
N ALA A 72 13.76 -8.83 1.73
CA ALA A 72 15.14 -9.22 1.99
C ALA A 72 16.02 -8.04 2.44
N GLY A 73 15.76 -6.83 1.91
CA GLY A 73 16.51 -5.62 2.26
C GLY A 73 16.03 -4.89 3.52
N LEU A 74 14.78 -5.10 3.94
CA LEU A 74 14.16 -4.42 5.09
C LEU A 74 14.23 -5.22 6.39
N GLU A 75 14.91 -6.38 6.41
CA GLU A 75 14.91 -7.35 7.52
C GLU A 75 13.49 -7.77 7.98
N ILE A 76 12.48 -7.47 7.17
CA ILE A 76 11.13 -7.97 7.37
C ILE A 76 11.20 -9.44 7.00
N MET A 77 11.24 -10.31 8.02
CA MET A 77 11.28 -11.75 7.83
C MET A 77 10.12 -12.19 6.94
N GLY A 78 10.45 -12.43 5.68
CA GLY A 78 9.61 -13.16 4.75
C GLY A 78 9.24 -14.56 5.26
N PRO A 79 8.47 -15.36 4.51
CA PRO A 79 7.92 -16.66 4.89
C PRO A 79 9.00 -17.74 5.04
N THR A 80 10.27 -17.36 5.06
CA THR A 80 11.33 -18.22 5.59
C THR A 80 11.32 -18.29 7.12
N GLY A 81 10.54 -17.46 7.84
CA GLY A 81 10.45 -17.58 9.31
C GLY A 81 9.28 -16.91 10.07
N GLY A 82 8.32 -16.23 9.41
CA GLY A 82 7.22 -15.51 10.09
C GLY A 82 5.84 -16.20 10.03
N ALA A 83 4.94 -15.88 10.96
CA ALA A 83 3.53 -16.25 10.91
C ALA A 83 2.78 -15.34 9.92
N TRP A 84 2.43 -15.89 8.77
CA TRP A 84 1.68 -15.19 7.72
C TRP A 84 0.27 -15.74 7.66
N GLU A 85 -0.71 -14.84 7.58
CA GLU A 85 -2.12 -15.22 7.43
C GLU A 85 -2.67 -14.50 6.20
N LYS A 86 -3.29 -15.27 5.31
CA LYS A 86 -3.91 -14.75 4.10
C LYS A 86 -5.43 -14.77 4.28
N VAL A 87 -6.07 -13.64 4.00
CA VAL A 87 -7.52 -13.48 4.14
C VAL A 87 -8.09 -12.97 2.83
N ALA A 88 -9.20 -13.55 2.41
CA ALA A 88 -10.01 -13.07 1.30
C ALA A 88 -11.45 -12.85 1.78
N ILE A 89 -12.08 -11.77 1.31
CA ILE A 89 -13.47 -11.44 1.62
C ILE A 89 -14.24 -11.21 0.32
N ASP A 90 -15.34 -11.93 0.17
CA ASP A 90 -16.29 -11.81 -0.92
C ASP A 90 -17.66 -11.32 -0.46
N GLU A 91 -18.41 -10.69 -1.37
CA GLU A 91 -19.82 -10.40 -1.17
C GLU A 91 -20.67 -11.50 -1.82
N THR A 92 -21.49 -12.19 -1.02
CA THR A 92 -22.28 -13.35 -1.48
C THR A 92 -23.29 -13.01 -2.59
N ASP A 93 -23.79 -11.78 -2.61
CA ASP A 93 -24.81 -11.30 -3.55
C ASP A 93 -24.21 -10.43 -4.68
N ALA A 94 -22.88 -10.33 -4.76
CA ALA A 94 -22.25 -9.63 -5.88
C ALA A 94 -22.42 -10.47 -7.15
N SER A 95 -23.09 -9.92 -8.17
CA SER A 95 -22.97 -10.47 -9.52
C SER A 95 -21.49 -10.52 -9.84
N PRO A 96 -20.91 -11.69 -10.16
CA PRO A 96 -19.55 -11.74 -10.68
C PRO A 96 -19.53 -10.79 -11.87
N ASP A 97 -18.64 -9.80 -11.88
CA ASP A 97 -18.42 -9.06 -13.12
C ASP A 97 -17.87 -10.11 -14.10
N PRO A 98 -18.49 -10.36 -15.25
CA PRO A 98 -18.00 -11.40 -16.16
C PRO A 98 -16.58 -11.13 -16.67
N ARG A 99 -16.06 -9.89 -16.51
CA ARG A 99 -14.65 -9.54 -16.78
C ARG A 99 -13.73 -9.77 -15.57
N TYR A 100 -14.30 -9.85 -14.36
CA TYR A 100 -13.60 -9.91 -13.08
C TYR A 100 -14.35 -10.80 -12.06
N SER A 101 -14.75 -12.00 -12.48
CA SER A 101 -15.56 -12.94 -11.67
C SER A 101 -14.81 -13.50 -10.46
N ASP A 102 -13.49 -13.39 -10.51
CA ASP A 102 -12.55 -13.96 -9.55
C ASP A 102 -11.81 -12.83 -8.79
N ILE A 103 -12.44 -11.66 -8.59
CA ILE A 103 -11.81 -10.57 -7.82
C ILE A 103 -12.55 -10.39 -6.52
N HIS A 104 -11.82 -10.62 -5.44
CA HIS A 104 -12.32 -10.49 -4.08
C HIS A 104 -12.69 -9.06 -3.77
N THR A 105 -13.61 -8.89 -2.82
CA THR A 105 -13.95 -7.55 -2.35
C THR A 105 -12.78 -6.95 -1.57
N TRP A 106 -12.09 -7.79 -0.81
CA TRP A 106 -10.82 -7.49 -0.16
C TRP A 106 -9.95 -8.75 -0.18
N GLU A 107 -8.68 -8.63 -0.55
CA GLU A 107 -7.70 -9.71 -0.41
C GLU A 107 -6.40 -9.12 0.13
N GLY A 108 -5.80 -9.82 1.10
CA GLY A 108 -4.59 -9.36 1.72
C GLY A 108 -3.93 -10.40 2.60
N GLN A 109 -2.75 -10.04 3.07
CA GLN A 109 -1.90 -10.87 3.90
C GLN A 109 -1.40 -10.06 5.09
N VAL A 110 -1.32 -10.69 6.26
CA VAL A 110 -0.81 -10.05 7.47
C VAL A 110 0.36 -10.83 8.03
N ALA A 111 1.31 -10.09 8.58
CA ALA A 111 2.46 -10.57 9.33
C ALA A 111 2.80 -9.57 10.45
N PRO A 112 3.64 -9.94 11.43
CA PRO A 112 4.08 -8.99 12.45
C PRO A 112 4.65 -7.71 11.82
N GLY A 113 3.99 -6.60 12.07
CA GLY A 113 4.37 -5.27 11.58
C GLY A 113 4.01 -4.95 10.13
N VAL A 114 3.38 -5.87 9.41
CA VAL A 114 3.12 -5.71 7.97
C VAL A 114 1.71 -6.12 7.60
N LEU A 115 1.07 -5.26 6.79
CA LEU A 115 -0.17 -5.54 6.11
C LEU A 115 0.05 -5.39 4.60
N ILE A 116 -0.28 -6.43 3.83
CA ILE A 116 -0.30 -6.41 2.37
C ILE A 116 -1.75 -6.45 1.91
N ILE A 117 -2.10 -5.61 0.95
CA ILE A 117 -3.43 -5.53 0.35
C ILE A 117 -3.27 -5.66 -1.17
N GLU A 118 -3.83 -6.72 -1.75
CA GLU A 118 -3.72 -7.10 -3.17
C GLU A 118 -4.90 -6.59 -3.99
N GLU A 119 -6.10 -6.75 -3.47
CA GLU A 119 -7.32 -6.45 -4.23
C GLU A 119 -8.24 -5.57 -3.38
N ILE A 120 -8.60 -4.40 -3.93
CA ILE A 120 -9.39 -3.39 -3.22
C ILE A 120 -10.62 -3.06 -4.06
N LYS A 121 -11.73 -3.72 -3.73
CA LYS A 121 -13.06 -3.20 -4.05
C LYS A 121 -13.69 -2.65 -2.77
N ARG A 122 -14.73 -1.86 -2.95
CA ARG A 122 -15.51 -1.36 -1.83
C ARG A 122 -16.47 -2.44 -1.36
N THR A 123 -16.28 -2.94 -0.14
CA THR A 123 -17.28 -3.75 0.55
C THR A 123 -18.52 -2.92 0.89
N LYS A 124 -19.70 -3.39 0.51
CA LYS A 124 -20.96 -2.76 0.88
C LYS A 124 -21.09 -2.71 2.39
N GLY A 125 -21.34 -1.52 2.91
CA GLY A 125 -21.58 -1.29 4.34
C GLY A 125 -20.32 -1.12 5.20
N PHE A 126 -19.12 -1.39 4.69
CA PHE A 126 -17.87 -1.26 5.44
C PHE A 126 -16.86 -0.38 4.71
N ARG A 127 -16.04 0.39 5.44
CA ARG A 127 -14.90 1.09 4.84
C ARG A 127 -13.71 0.15 4.78
N MET A 128 -12.95 0.20 3.68
CA MET A 128 -11.75 -0.63 3.53
C MET A 128 -10.75 -0.41 4.67
N SER A 129 -10.60 0.82 5.15
CA SER A 129 -9.73 1.14 6.29
C SER A 129 -10.14 0.39 7.56
N GLU A 130 -11.44 0.29 7.83
CA GLU A 130 -11.99 -0.40 9.01
C GLU A 130 -11.85 -1.92 8.86
N VAL A 131 -12.08 -2.45 7.66
CA VAL A 131 -11.89 -3.88 7.34
C VAL A 131 -10.42 -4.28 7.52
N SER A 132 -9.51 -3.49 6.95
CA SER A 132 -8.07 -3.73 7.01
C SER A 132 -7.55 -3.69 8.45
N GLN A 133 -8.03 -2.73 9.25
CA GLN A 133 -7.74 -2.68 10.68
C GLN A 133 -8.24 -3.95 11.39
N ALA A 134 -9.52 -4.29 11.21
CA ALA A 134 -10.15 -5.44 11.85
C ALA A 134 -9.43 -6.76 11.54
N ILE A 135 -8.95 -6.93 10.30
CA ILE A 135 -8.19 -8.09 9.88
C ILE A 135 -6.83 -8.11 10.56
N TYR A 136 -6.07 -7.01 10.53
CA TYR A 136 -4.77 -6.97 11.18
C TYR A 136 -4.89 -7.25 12.70
N GLU A 137 -5.88 -6.66 13.36
CA GLU A 137 -6.14 -6.81 14.80
C GLU A 137 -6.61 -8.22 15.22
N GLU A 138 -7.10 -9.06 14.30
CA GLU A 138 -7.39 -10.47 14.59
C GLU A 138 -6.11 -11.25 14.90
N PHE A 139 -5.00 -10.91 14.24
CA PHE A 139 -3.77 -11.69 14.28
C PHE A 139 -2.66 -11.00 15.09
N PHE A 140 -2.58 -9.66 15.06
CA PHE A 140 -1.51 -8.90 15.68
C PHE A 140 -2.03 -7.63 16.37
N PRO A 141 -1.44 -7.20 17.50
CA PRO A 141 -1.79 -5.92 18.10
C PRO A 141 -1.54 -4.76 17.14
N ILE A 142 -2.51 -3.85 16.97
CA ILE A 142 -2.43 -2.76 15.97
C ILE A 142 -1.21 -1.86 16.12
N ASN A 143 -0.71 -1.68 17.35
CA ASN A 143 0.48 -0.89 17.66
C ASN A 143 1.78 -1.49 17.08
N THR A 144 1.74 -2.71 16.59
CA THR A 144 2.88 -3.34 15.90
C THR A 144 2.97 -2.97 14.43
N LEU A 145 1.87 -2.50 13.80
CA LEU A 145 1.80 -2.22 12.37
C LEU A 145 2.76 -1.07 11.98
N GLN A 146 3.70 -1.36 11.09
CA GLN A 146 4.73 -0.43 10.60
C GLN A 146 4.65 -0.19 9.09
N TYR A 147 4.22 -1.19 8.33
CA TYR A 147 4.18 -1.08 6.87
C TYR A 147 2.85 -1.56 6.31
N VAL A 148 2.28 -0.76 5.40
CA VAL A 148 1.14 -1.18 4.59
C VAL A 148 1.55 -1.18 3.12
N TYR A 149 1.53 -2.34 2.49
CA TYR A 149 1.76 -2.51 1.05
C TYR A 149 0.43 -2.57 0.33
N LEU A 150 0.28 -1.74 -0.70
CA LEU A 150 -0.80 -1.85 -1.67
C LEU A 150 -0.17 -2.37 -2.95
N ILE A 151 -0.48 -3.61 -3.28
CA ILE A 151 0.08 -4.26 -4.46
C ILE A 151 -0.98 -4.44 -5.54
N ASP A 152 -0.50 -4.51 -6.77
CA ASP A 152 -1.30 -4.57 -7.98
C ASP A 152 -2.39 -3.48 -8.07
N VAL A 153 -1.98 -2.23 -7.82
CA VAL A 153 -2.87 -1.07 -7.72
C VAL A 153 -3.65 -0.83 -9.02
N CYS A 154 -4.92 -1.24 -9.00
CA CYS A 154 -5.86 -1.07 -10.11
C CYS A 154 -6.82 0.13 -9.93
N ASN A 155 -6.77 0.82 -8.78
CA ASN A 155 -7.61 1.99 -8.54
C ASN A 155 -7.27 3.09 -9.57
N THR A 156 -8.24 3.44 -10.42
CA THR A 156 -8.00 4.34 -11.55
C THR A 156 -7.54 5.73 -11.12
N ASP A 157 -8.13 6.32 -10.07
CA ASP A 157 -7.73 7.63 -9.55
C ASP A 157 -6.26 7.65 -9.10
N THR A 158 -5.85 6.66 -8.30
CA THR A 158 -4.48 6.60 -7.79
C THR A 158 -3.50 6.26 -8.90
N ARG A 159 -3.85 5.28 -9.74
CA ARG A 159 -3.00 4.81 -10.83
C ARG A 159 -2.76 5.91 -11.87
N SER A 160 -3.82 6.57 -12.35
CA SER A 160 -3.68 7.64 -13.34
C SER A 160 -2.90 8.82 -12.77
N PHE A 161 -3.13 9.18 -11.49
CA PHE A 161 -2.37 10.25 -10.86
C PHE A 161 -0.86 9.94 -10.84
N VAL A 162 -0.48 8.72 -10.47
CA VAL A 162 0.93 8.33 -10.46
C VAL A 162 1.51 8.32 -11.88
N GLN A 163 0.84 7.67 -12.83
CA GLN A 163 1.36 7.48 -14.18
C GLN A 163 1.38 8.78 -15.00
N ASP A 164 0.31 9.57 -14.91
CA ASP A 164 0.05 10.67 -15.84
C ASP A 164 0.39 12.05 -15.25
N GLU A 165 0.53 12.17 -13.92
CA GLU A 165 0.84 13.46 -13.26
C GLU A 165 2.16 13.45 -12.49
N ILE A 166 2.50 12.36 -11.79
CA ILE A 166 3.80 12.23 -11.13
C ILE A 166 4.87 11.83 -12.13
N TYR A 167 4.74 10.67 -12.78
CA TYR A 167 5.78 10.07 -13.63
C TYR A 167 5.79 10.63 -15.05
N THR A 168 5.91 11.96 -15.15
CA THR A 168 5.93 12.71 -16.41
C THR A 168 7.31 13.24 -16.74
N GLY A 169 7.59 13.41 -18.05
CA GLY A 169 8.84 14.00 -18.51
C GLY A 169 9.10 15.40 -17.93
N SER A 170 8.05 16.18 -17.66
CA SER A 170 8.15 17.49 -17.00
C SER A 170 8.65 17.42 -15.55
N ASN A 171 8.43 16.29 -14.87
CA ASN A 171 8.98 16.02 -13.54
C ASN A 171 10.35 15.32 -13.61
N GLY A 172 10.88 15.08 -14.82
CA GLY A 172 12.10 14.30 -15.04
C GLY A 172 11.91 12.81 -14.78
N LEU A 173 10.67 12.32 -14.89
CA LEU A 173 10.27 10.96 -14.57
C LEU A 173 9.64 10.29 -15.80
N ALA A 174 9.62 8.96 -15.82
CA ALA A 174 8.93 8.18 -16.85
C ALA A 174 8.23 6.98 -16.20
N TRP A 175 7.10 6.57 -16.75
CA TRP A 175 6.41 5.35 -16.34
C TRP A 175 6.44 4.30 -17.47
N PRO A 176 6.71 3.02 -17.18
CA PRO A 176 7.20 2.50 -15.89
C PRO A 176 8.60 3.05 -15.56
N ASP A 177 8.89 3.11 -14.27
CA ASP A 177 10.24 3.44 -13.77
C ASP A 177 10.84 2.18 -13.15
N ASP A 178 12.11 1.92 -13.48
CA ASP A 178 12.89 0.83 -12.90
C ASP A 178 13.35 1.18 -11.48
N ALA A 179 13.35 2.48 -11.13
CA ALA A 179 13.72 2.94 -9.80
C ALA A 179 12.53 2.92 -8.82
N ILE A 180 12.81 2.42 -7.62
CA ILE A 180 11.96 2.63 -6.45
C ILE A 180 12.08 4.09 -6.03
N ARG A 181 10.95 4.76 -5.79
CA ARG A 181 10.93 6.16 -5.35
C ARG A 181 10.28 6.31 -4.00
N ASP A 182 10.95 7.07 -3.15
CA ASP A 182 10.49 7.45 -1.82
C ASP A 182 10.04 8.92 -1.82
N TRP A 183 8.81 9.13 -1.36
CA TRP A 183 8.18 10.43 -1.19
C TRP A 183 8.08 10.70 0.30
N MET A 184 8.58 11.86 0.73
CA MET A 184 8.66 12.25 2.14
C MET A 184 7.62 13.32 2.50
N PRO A 185 7.14 13.37 3.75
CA PRO A 185 6.26 14.44 4.23
C PRO A 185 6.79 15.84 3.89
N GLY A 186 5.87 16.73 3.50
CA GLY A 186 6.19 18.09 3.07
C GLY A 186 6.62 18.22 1.59
N THR A 187 6.75 17.11 0.85
CA THR A 187 6.89 17.15 -0.60
C THR A 187 5.52 17.22 -1.29
N PRO A 188 5.39 17.94 -2.42
CA PRO A 188 4.14 17.98 -3.17
C PRO A 188 3.63 16.60 -3.57
N GLU A 189 4.53 15.70 -3.96
CA GLU A 189 4.22 14.33 -4.40
C GLU A 189 3.68 13.50 -3.25
N PHE A 190 4.30 13.53 -2.07
CA PHE A 190 3.80 12.82 -0.88
C PHE A 190 2.39 13.27 -0.52
N GLU A 191 2.19 14.58 -0.43
CA GLU A 191 0.91 15.17 -0.07
C GLU A 191 -0.16 14.82 -1.12
N ALA A 192 0.17 14.91 -2.40
CA ALA A 192 -0.78 14.55 -3.44
C ALA A 192 -1.06 13.04 -3.49
N LEU A 193 -0.07 12.19 -3.24
CA LEU A 193 -0.27 10.73 -3.11
C LEU A 193 -1.22 10.41 -1.95
N LEU A 194 -1.05 11.06 -0.81
CA LEU A 194 -1.94 10.90 0.34
C LEU A 194 -3.36 11.41 0.03
N GLY A 195 -3.50 12.38 -0.86
CA GLY A 195 -4.78 12.88 -1.38
C GLY A 195 -5.45 12.01 -2.44
N THR A 196 -4.84 10.92 -2.91
CA THR A 196 -5.49 9.95 -3.82
C THR A 196 -6.54 9.11 -3.10
N ALA A 197 -7.38 8.39 -3.83
CA ALA A 197 -8.38 7.49 -3.24
C ALA A 197 -7.75 6.43 -2.32
N LEU A 198 -6.60 5.85 -2.71
CA LEU A 198 -5.89 4.89 -1.86
C LEU A 198 -5.15 5.57 -0.71
N GLY A 199 -4.54 6.74 -0.95
CA GLY A 199 -3.95 7.57 0.10
C GLY A 199 -4.96 7.92 1.20
N HIS A 200 -6.17 8.31 0.83
CA HIS A 200 -7.27 8.56 1.76
C HIS A 200 -7.60 7.34 2.61
N ASN A 201 -7.70 6.15 1.99
CA ASN A 201 -7.96 4.92 2.75
C ASN A 201 -6.84 4.63 3.76
N MET A 202 -5.58 4.87 3.40
CA MET A 202 -4.46 4.70 4.32
C MET A 202 -4.50 5.72 5.45
N ALA A 203 -4.76 6.99 5.16
CA ALA A 203 -4.94 8.00 6.19
C ALA A 203 -6.09 7.65 7.15
N PHE A 204 -7.20 7.11 6.61
CA PHE A 204 -8.35 6.69 7.40
C PHE A 204 -8.04 5.45 8.24
N LEU A 205 -7.22 4.53 7.73
CA LEU A 205 -6.70 3.41 8.52
C LEU A 205 -5.92 3.95 9.72
N ILE A 206 -4.97 4.86 9.52
CA ILE A 206 -4.17 5.40 10.63
C ILE A 206 -5.04 6.16 11.64
N LEU A 207 -5.95 7.01 11.16
CA LEU A 207 -6.87 7.78 12.02
C LEU A 207 -7.88 6.90 12.78
N GLY A 208 -8.27 5.76 12.20
CA GLY A 208 -9.18 4.79 12.80
C GLY A 208 -8.49 3.86 13.80
N ALA A 209 -7.24 3.49 13.53
CA ALA A 209 -6.47 2.48 14.23
C ALA A 209 -5.68 3.02 15.43
N PHE A 210 -5.16 4.25 15.33
CA PHE A 210 -4.25 4.81 16.33
C PHE A 210 -4.84 6.03 17.03
N LYS A 211 -4.37 6.28 18.26
CA LYS A 211 -4.61 7.56 18.92
C LYS A 211 -3.96 8.67 18.10
N ARG A 212 -4.72 9.70 17.73
CA ARG A 212 -4.19 10.84 16.96
C ARG A 212 -3.00 11.49 17.67
N GLY A 213 -2.00 11.89 16.91
CA GLY A 213 -0.73 12.45 17.40
C GLY A 213 0.21 11.43 18.05
N THR A 214 0.02 10.13 17.79
CA THR A 214 0.97 9.08 18.23
C THR A 214 1.70 8.40 17.08
N ARG A 215 1.11 8.40 15.89
CA ARG A 215 1.68 7.81 14.67
C ARG A 215 1.65 8.81 13.54
N ARG A 216 2.53 8.63 12.56
CA ARG A 216 2.48 9.34 11.28
C ARG A 216 2.81 8.42 10.12
N ILE A 217 2.35 8.79 8.92
CA ILE A 217 2.90 8.22 7.69
C ILE A 217 4.19 8.97 7.40
N SER A 218 5.34 8.31 7.50
CA SER A 218 6.64 8.96 7.35
C SER A 218 7.23 8.86 5.97
N ARG A 219 6.69 7.94 5.14
CA ARG A 219 7.15 7.74 3.77
C ARG A 219 6.06 7.05 2.96
N ILE A 220 5.88 7.51 1.72
CA ILE A 220 5.14 6.77 0.69
C ILE A 220 6.15 6.36 -0.36
N ARG A 221 6.22 5.06 -0.65
CA ARG A 221 7.07 4.51 -1.69
C ARG A 221 6.23 4.08 -2.88
N THR A 222 6.68 4.41 -4.08
CA THR A 222 6.08 3.92 -5.33
C THR A 222 7.12 3.18 -6.13
N PHE A 223 6.71 2.05 -6.70
CA PHE A 223 7.56 1.23 -7.54
C PHE A 223 6.70 0.49 -8.57
N SER A 224 7.32 0.11 -9.67
CA SER A 224 6.67 -0.71 -10.69
C SER A 224 7.16 -2.15 -10.56
N SER A 225 6.23 -3.10 -10.66
CA SER A 225 6.56 -4.52 -10.78
C SER A 225 5.71 -5.11 -11.88
N PHE A 226 6.38 -5.67 -12.90
CA PHE A 226 5.77 -6.05 -14.18
C PHE A 226 4.82 -4.96 -14.71
N GLU A 227 5.30 -3.71 -14.73
CA GLU A 227 4.57 -2.51 -15.22
C GLU A 227 3.32 -2.12 -14.41
N VAL A 228 3.04 -2.81 -13.30
CA VAL A 228 1.93 -2.51 -12.40
C VAL A 228 2.41 -1.68 -11.21
N LEU A 229 1.67 -0.63 -10.88
CA LEU A 229 1.94 0.23 -9.74
C LEU A 229 1.80 -0.54 -8.42
N GLN A 230 2.82 -0.39 -7.58
CA GLN A 230 2.87 -0.87 -6.22
C GLN A 230 3.15 0.33 -5.30
N MET A 231 2.58 0.31 -4.10
CA MET A 231 2.78 1.36 -3.10
C MET A 231 3.09 0.76 -1.74
N GLN A 232 3.93 1.45 -0.96
CA GLN A 232 4.18 1.12 0.44
C GLN A 232 4.04 2.39 1.28
N PHE A 233 3.31 2.30 2.38
CA PHE A 233 3.16 3.35 3.39
C PHE A 233 3.92 2.92 4.64
N ALA A 234 4.94 3.69 5.02
CA ALA A 234 5.66 3.49 6.26
C ALA A 234 5.02 4.30 7.38
N ILE A 235 4.84 3.67 8.54
CA ILE A 235 4.20 4.21 9.73
C ILE A 235 5.21 4.20 10.86
N GLU A 236 5.36 5.32 11.55
CA GLU A 236 6.27 5.42 12.69
C GLU A 236 5.63 6.14 13.87
N ASP A 237 6.23 5.96 15.05
CA ASP A 237 5.90 6.73 16.24
C ASP A 237 6.26 8.20 16.06
N ILE A 238 5.41 9.08 16.58
CA ILE A 238 5.77 10.48 16.81
C ILE A 238 6.40 10.55 18.19
N GLU A 239 7.70 10.84 18.25
CA GLU A 239 8.41 11.05 19.51
C GLU A 239 7.70 12.15 20.32
N GLN A 240 7.05 11.76 21.42
CA GLN A 240 6.52 12.72 22.36
C GLN A 240 7.68 13.20 23.20
N THR A 241 8.11 14.45 23.01
CA THR A 241 9.10 15.08 23.89
C THR A 241 8.44 15.26 25.25
N GLU A 242 8.50 14.24 26.09
CA GLU A 242 8.19 14.38 27.51
C GLU A 242 9.29 15.26 28.10
N GLN A 243 8.94 16.51 28.42
CA GLN A 243 9.72 17.32 29.35
C GLN A 243 9.59 16.69 30.74
N THR A 244 10.33 15.62 30.97
CA THR A 244 10.55 15.09 32.32
C THR A 244 11.70 15.89 32.90
N GLU A 245 11.37 16.89 33.73
CA GLU A 245 12.32 17.55 34.60
C GLU A 245 13.10 16.47 35.39
N GLN A 246 14.41 16.47 35.17
CA GLN A 246 15.37 15.61 35.84
C GLN A 246 15.32 15.83 37.35
N THR A 247 14.95 14.78 38.10
CA THR A 247 15.47 14.58 39.44
C THR A 247 16.68 13.67 39.27
N GLU A 248 17.87 14.27 39.24
CA GLU A 248 19.15 13.57 39.33
C GLU A 248 19.27 12.95 40.73
N GLU A 249 19.32 11.63 40.82
CA GLU A 249 20.03 10.93 41.89
C GLU A 249 21.09 10.02 41.28
N THR A 250 22.29 10.23 41.79
CA THR A 250 23.61 9.73 41.41
C THR A 250 23.86 8.31 41.94
N GLU A 251 24.49 7.44 41.13
CA GLU A 251 25.53 6.45 41.50
C GLU A 251 25.90 5.66 40.21
N GLU A 252 27.07 5.84 39.57
CA GLU A 252 28.39 5.21 39.84
C GLU A 252 28.23 3.71 40.20
N THR A 253 28.78 2.68 39.57
CA THR A 253 30.03 2.38 38.83
C THR A 253 29.79 0.96 38.22
N GLU A 254 30.28 0.50 37.07
CA GLU A 254 31.62 -0.06 36.79
C GLU A 254 31.49 -0.96 35.53
N ALA A 255 32.50 -1.03 34.67
CA ALA A 255 32.58 -1.86 33.45
C ALA A 255 33.69 -2.93 33.61
N PRO A 256 34.08 -3.72 32.59
CA PRO A 256 33.38 -4.44 31.49
C PRO A 256 33.70 -5.96 31.55
N ILE A 257 33.25 -6.82 30.61
CA ILE A 257 34.04 -7.95 30.02
C ILE A 257 33.21 -8.82 29.03
N GLN A 258 33.76 -8.87 27.80
CA GLN A 258 33.94 -9.98 26.83
C GLN A 258 32.76 -10.72 26.16
N THR A 259 32.83 -10.61 24.82
CA THR A 259 32.28 -11.42 23.72
C THR A 259 32.66 -12.91 23.78
N PRO A 260 31.83 -13.80 23.20
CA PRO A 260 32.42 -14.75 22.25
C PRO A 260 31.59 -15.02 20.96
N ALA A 261 32.36 -15.06 19.87
CA ALA A 261 32.28 -15.85 18.64
C ALA A 261 30.96 -16.46 18.11
N ALA A 262 30.71 -16.16 16.83
CA ALA A 262 29.76 -16.82 15.94
C ALA A 262 30.24 -18.20 15.43
N PRO A 263 29.33 -19.07 14.96
CA PRO A 263 29.64 -20.10 13.98
C PRO A 263 29.00 -19.81 12.61
N SER A 264 29.84 -19.95 11.58
CA SER A 264 29.49 -19.99 10.17
C SER A 264 28.79 -21.30 9.82
N ILE A 265 27.67 -21.22 9.08
CA ILE A 265 27.08 -22.38 8.40
C ILE A 265 26.89 -22.01 6.93
N ALA A 266 27.51 -22.81 6.07
CA ALA A 266 27.36 -22.74 4.62
C ALA A 266 26.00 -23.33 4.21
N SER A 267 25.25 -22.59 3.38
CA SER A 267 24.01 -23.06 2.76
C SER A 267 24.25 -23.39 1.29
N THR A 268 24.12 -24.66 0.98
CA THR A 268 24.07 -25.20 -0.38
C THR A 268 22.72 -24.85 -1.01
N SER A 269 22.75 -24.15 -2.15
CA SER A 269 21.57 -23.82 -2.95
C SER A 269 21.08 -25.06 -3.71
N THR A 270 19.84 -25.46 -3.46
CA THR A 270 19.05 -26.30 -4.36
C THR A 270 17.81 -25.52 -4.74
N ALA A 271 17.71 -25.17 -6.02
CA ALA A 271 16.55 -24.52 -6.61
C ALA A 271 15.32 -25.42 -6.51
N TYR A 272 14.30 -24.97 -5.78
CA TYR A 272 13.00 -25.62 -5.70
C TYR A 272 12.00 -24.81 -6.53
N THR A 273 11.59 -25.37 -7.67
CA THR A 273 10.49 -24.86 -8.49
C THR A 273 9.17 -25.31 -7.87
N GLY A 274 8.57 -24.46 -7.03
CA GLY A 274 7.21 -24.65 -6.53
C GLY A 274 6.14 -24.44 -7.61
N PRO A 275 4.91 -24.95 -7.41
CA PRO A 275 3.82 -24.82 -8.38
C PRO A 275 3.37 -23.36 -8.55
N GLU A 276 3.17 -22.91 -9.80
CA GLU A 276 2.66 -21.57 -10.12
C GLU A 276 1.31 -21.31 -9.45
N THR A 277 1.18 -20.18 -8.75
CA THR A 277 -0.09 -19.77 -8.14
C THR A 277 -1.09 -19.29 -9.19
N ARG A 278 -2.38 -19.43 -8.90
CA ARG A 278 -3.48 -19.05 -9.80
C ARG A 278 -3.44 -17.56 -10.21
N ALA A 279 -2.96 -16.69 -9.32
CA ALA A 279 -2.68 -15.27 -9.58
C ALA A 279 -1.54 -15.07 -10.59
N ALA A 280 -0.45 -15.85 -10.48
CA ALA A 280 0.65 -15.83 -11.44
C ALA A 280 0.21 -16.31 -12.84
N VAL A 281 -0.64 -17.34 -12.90
CA VAL A 281 -1.24 -17.83 -14.15
C VAL A 281 -2.14 -16.76 -14.80
N ARG A 282 -2.96 -16.07 -14.00
CA ARG A 282 -3.83 -14.97 -14.48
C ARG A 282 -3.02 -13.78 -15.00
N ARG A 283 -1.90 -13.47 -14.35
CA ARG A 283 -0.97 -12.41 -14.79
C ARG A 283 -0.28 -12.76 -16.10
N ARG A 284 0.16 -14.02 -16.28
CA ARG A 284 0.69 -14.51 -17.56
C ARG A 284 -0.33 -14.34 -18.68
N LEU A 285 -1.59 -14.72 -18.43
CA LEU A 285 -2.66 -14.59 -19.41
C LEU A 285 -3.00 -13.13 -19.74
N ASN A 286 -3.00 -12.23 -18.75
CA ASN A 286 -3.22 -10.80 -19.00
C ASN A 286 -2.06 -10.14 -19.76
N LEU A 287 -0.81 -10.52 -19.47
CA LEU A 287 0.37 -10.07 -20.20
C LEU A 287 0.38 -10.58 -21.64
N GLU A 288 -0.01 -11.85 -21.86
CA GLU A 288 -0.17 -12.42 -23.21
C GLU A 288 -1.28 -11.73 -23.99
N ALA A 289 -2.40 -11.38 -23.36
CA ALA A 289 -3.49 -10.64 -24.00
C ALA A 289 -3.10 -9.20 -24.37
N GLN A 290 -2.32 -8.52 -23.52
CA GLN A 290 -1.80 -7.18 -23.82
C GLN A 290 -0.77 -7.19 -24.96
N LYS A 291 0.10 -8.21 -25.02
CA LYS A 291 1.03 -8.38 -26.15
C LYS A 291 0.29 -8.58 -27.47
N ARG A 292 -0.69 -9.49 -27.50
CA ARG A 292 -1.50 -9.73 -28.71
C ARG A 292 -2.20 -8.48 -29.22
N LYS A 293 -2.74 -7.66 -28.30
CA LYS A 293 -3.40 -6.41 -28.68
C LYS A 293 -2.43 -5.38 -29.27
N LYS A 294 -1.19 -5.34 -28.77
CA LYS A 294 -0.14 -4.46 -29.30
C LYS A 294 0.33 -4.92 -30.68
N ASP A 295 0.46 -6.22 -30.89
CA ASP A 295 0.83 -6.78 -32.19
C ASP A 295 -0.25 -6.52 -33.25
N ASP A 296 -1.54 -6.59 -32.88
CA ASP A 296 -2.67 -6.29 -33.78
C ASP A 296 -2.74 -4.80 -34.17
N ASP A 297 -2.32 -3.88 -33.29
CA ASP A 297 -2.31 -2.42 -33.56
C ASP A 297 -1.10 -1.99 -34.44
N GLU A 298 -0.04 -2.80 -34.51
CA GLU A 298 1.16 -2.51 -35.35
C GLU A 298 0.97 -2.92 -36.83
N ASP A 299 -0.05 -3.73 -37.16
CA ASP A 299 -0.35 -4.19 -38.52
C ASP A 299 -1.34 -3.28 -39.29
N GLU A 300 -1.95 -2.27 -38.66
CA GLU A 300 -2.94 -1.38 -39.31
C GLU A 300 -2.35 -0.13 -40.00
N ASP A 301 -1.04 0.13 -39.89
CA ASP A 301 -0.41 1.36 -40.43
C ASP A 301 0.26 1.21 -41.82
N GLU A 302 0.13 0.07 -42.50
CA GLU A 302 0.74 -0.18 -43.84
C GLU A 302 -0.25 -0.30 -45.01
N ASP A 303 -1.34 0.49 -45.13
CA ASP A 303 -1.95 0.68 -46.47
C ASP A 303 -2.78 1.97 -46.64
N THR A 304 -2.12 3.09 -46.92
CA THR A 304 -2.79 4.23 -47.57
C THR A 304 -2.00 4.78 -48.76
N GLY A 305 -1.92 3.98 -49.83
CA GLY A 305 -1.55 4.48 -51.16
C GLY A 305 -2.69 5.27 -51.85
N PRO A 306 -2.44 6.43 -52.49
CA PRO A 306 -3.51 7.28 -53.02
C PRO A 306 -4.07 6.76 -54.35
N LYS A 307 -5.37 6.44 -54.38
CA LYS A 307 -6.11 6.11 -55.61
C LYS A 307 -6.42 7.38 -56.41
N LYS A 308 -5.80 7.49 -57.60
CA LYS A 308 -6.10 8.51 -58.62
C LYS A 308 -7.52 8.31 -59.18
N ILE A 309 -8.33 9.35 -59.11
CA ILE A 309 -9.63 9.45 -59.79
C ILE A 309 -9.39 9.95 -61.22
N GLN A 310 -9.73 9.15 -62.24
CA GLN A 310 -9.89 9.63 -63.62
C GLN A 310 -11.39 9.89 -63.88
N LYS A 311 -11.71 11.13 -64.24
CA LYS A 311 -13.01 11.52 -64.80
C LYS A 311 -13.07 11.18 -66.29
N LYS A 312 -14.19 10.60 -66.73
CA LYS A 312 -14.75 10.75 -68.07
C LYS A 312 -16.20 11.19 -67.92
#